data_AF-A0AA35YMB0-F1
#
_entry.id   AF-A0AA35YMB0-F1
#
_cell.length_a   1.000
_cell.length_b   1.000
_cell.length_c   1.000
_cell.angle_alpha   90.00
_cell.angle_beta   90.00
_cell.angle_gamma   90.00
#
_symmetry.space_group_name_H-M   'P 1'
#
loop_
_entity.id
_entity.type
_entity.pdbx_description
1 polymer ?
#
loop_
_entity_poly.entity_id
_entity_poly.type
_entity_poly.pdbx_seq_one_letter_code
_entity_poly.pdbx_strand_id
1 'polypeptide(L)'
;MDSIALKTESVKVLTVKLEQDKKNVQDVMSEKVVMKTCIIDVNGVLSDIIETREPMITIIVRKHLAEKLRPVFAILHHLEGKDKLFYEEPILDNIDDEEVNEEELKRQKARESEFDENQRIVREAEAKEKAEKESRSTLEIVRGYASQVHELTLAYLLCINPYDWIMLYNLLLRDSQKFEPVIHYLKLMIISYIKEVGTMDVEIAVVLRKKPTAVPKEAPEGFEKLKLGKIYKKS
;
A
#
# COMPACT_ATOMS: atom_id res chain seq x y z
N MET A 1 19.34 -54.73 -41.01
CA MET A 1 19.57 -53.35 -41.49
C MET A 1 18.52 -52.39 -40.93
N ASP A 2 17.28 -52.84 -40.74
CA ASP A 2 16.14 -52.00 -40.32
C ASP A 2 16.32 -51.27 -38.97
N SER A 3 17.02 -51.87 -38.01
CA SER A 3 17.29 -51.23 -36.71
C SER A 3 18.14 -49.96 -36.83
N ILE A 4 19.06 -49.90 -37.80
CA ILE A 4 19.91 -48.72 -38.02
C ILE A 4 19.08 -47.61 -38.65
N ALA A 5 18.25 -47.94 -39.65
CA ALA A 5 17.37 -46.97 -40.30
C ALA A 5 16.38 -46.32 -39.31
N LEU A 6 15.78 -47.12 -38.40
CA LEU A 6 14.90 -46.62 -37.35
C LEU A 6 15.63 -45.67 -36.38
N LYS A 7 16.86 -46.00 -35.96
CA LYS A 7 17.67 -45.12 -35.11
C LYS A 7 18.05 -43.82 -35.83
N THR A 8 18.43 -43.90 -37.11
CA THR A 8 18.74 -42.72 -37.91
C THR A 8 17.54 -41.79 -38.05
N GLU A 9 16.34 -42.33 -38.28
CA GLU A 9 15.13 -41.51 -38.39
C GLU A 9 14.76 -40.86 -37.05
N SER A 10 14.88 -41.58 -35.94
CA SER A 10 14.68 -41.03 -34.59
C SER A 10 15.67 -39.89 -34.29
N VAL A 11 16.94 -40.03 -34.65
CA VAL A 11 17.95 -38.97 -34.49
C VAL A 11 17.56 -37.73 -35.30
N LYS A 12 17.13 -37.87 -36.56
CA LYS A 12 16.69 -36.72 -37.37
C LYS A 12 15.51 -35.98 -36.74
N VAL A 13 14.51 -36.72 -36.25
CA VAL A 13 13.34 -36.12 -35.56
C VAL A 13 13.78 -35.36 -34.31
N LEU A 14 14.68 -35.93 -33.51
CA LEU A 14 15.22 -35.27 -32.32
C LEU A 14 16.04 -34.03 -32.67
N THR A 15 16.84 -34.05 -33.75
CA THR A 15 17.59 -32.88 -34.22
C THR A 15 16.66 -31.74 -34.63
N VAL A 16 15.60 -32.03 -35.40
CA VAL A 16 14.60 -31.01 -35.79
C VAL A 16 13.90 -30.43 -34.55
N LYS A 17 13.50 -31.28 -33.60
CA LYS A 17 12.87 -30.84 -32.35
C LYS A 17 13.81 -29.95 -31.53
N LEU A 18 15.09 -30.31 -31.43
CA LEU A 18 16.09 -29.54 -30.69
C LEU A 18 16.33 -28.16 -31.30
N GLU A 19 16.41 -28.05 -32.64
CA GLU A 19 16.53 -26.75 -33.31
C GLU A 19 15.26 -25.89 -33.13
N GLN A 20 14.07 -26.50 -33.13
CA GLN A 20 12.82 -25.80 -32.86
C GLN A 20 12.76 -25.29 -31.41
N ASP A 21 13.13 -26.11 -30.44
CA ASP A 21 13.13 -25.72 -29.02
C ASP A 21 14.16 -24.61 -28.76
N LYS A 22 15.33 -24.68 -29.41
CA LYS A 22 16.35 -23.62 -29.36
C LYS A 22 15.83 -22.30 -29.91
N LYS A 23 15.08 -22.33 -31.02
CA LYS A 23 14.42 -21.14 -31.56
C LYS A 23 13.38 -20.57 -30.59
N ASN A 24 12.53 -21.43 -30.02
CA ASN A 24 11.51 -21.01 -29.06
C ASN A 24 12.15 -20.35 -27.81
N VAL A 25 13.25 -20.90 -27.29
CA VAL A 25 13.99 -20.32 -26.16
C VAL A 25 14.55 -18.95 -26.52
N GLN A 26 15.10 -18.79 -27.74
CA GLN A 26 15.63 -17.50 -28.21
C GLN A 26 14.51 -16.46 -28.34
N ASP A 27 13.35 -16.86 -28.86
CA ASP A 27 12.18 -15.98 -29.00
C ASP A 27 11.72 -15.48 -27.60
N VAL A 28 11.57 -16.39 -26.63
CA VAL A 28 11.23 -16.05 -25.23
C VAL A 28 12.28 -15.14 -24.57
N MET A 29 13.57 -15.38 -24.83
CA MET A 29 14.64 -14.52 -24.32
C MET A 29 14.55 -13.11 -24.91
N SER A 30 14.20 -12.97 -26.19
CA SER A 30 14.01 -11.66 -26.82
C SER A 30 12.80 -10.92 -26.25
N GLU A 31 11.68 -11.61 -26.01
CA GLU A 31 10.49 -11.04 -25.36
C GLU A 31 10.79 -10.57 -23.92
N LYS A 32 11.58 -11.34 -23.17
CA LYS A 32 12.04 -10.97 -21.82
C LYS A 32 12.83 -9.66 -21.84
N VAL A 33 13.67 -9.43 -22.84
CA VAL A 33 14.44 -8.19 -22.98
C VAL A 33 13.50 -7.01 -23.23
N VAL A 34 12.54 -7.15 -24.17
CA VAL A 34 11.55 -6.11 -24.46
C VAL A 34 10.73 -5.77 -23.21
N MET A 35 10.28 -6.78 -22.47
CA MET A 35 9.50 -6.55 -21.25
C MET A 35 10.31 -5.83 -20.17
N LYS A 36 11.61 -6.12 -20.03
CA LYS A 36 12.50 -5.37 -19.13
C LYS A 36 12.59 -3.89 -19.52
N THR A 37 12.70 -3.58 -20.82
CA THR A 37 12.76 -2.19 -21.30
C THR A 37 11.45 -1.45 -20.98
N CYS A 38 10.30 -2.06 -21.28
CA CYS A 38 9.00 -1.49 -20.94
C CYS A 38 8.84 -1.22 -19.44
N ILE A 39 9.34 -2.12 -18.57
CA ILE A 39 9.30 -1.92 -17.12
C ILE A 39 10.16 -0.71 -16.71
N ILE A 40 11.34 -0.53 -17.30
CA ILE A 40 12.20 0.62 -17.04
C ILE A 40 11.51 1.92 -17.46
N ASP A 41 10.92 1.97 -18.66
CA ASP A 41 10.23 3.16 -19.17
C ASP A 41 9.03 3.54 -18.30
N VAL A 42 8.21 2.55 -17.92
CA VAL A 42 7.08 2.75 -17.02
C VAL A 42 7.56 3.28 -15.67
N ASN A 43 8.61 2.68 -15.08
CA ASN A 43 9.18 3.14 -13.82
C ASN A 43 9.76 4.58 -13.92
N GLY A 44 10.34 4.95 -15.06
CA GLY A 44 10.79 6.33 -15.31
C GLY A 44 9.64 7.32 -15.26
N VAL A 45 8.59 7.10 -16.08
CA VAL A 45 7.40 7.97 -16.11
C VAL A 45 6.75 8.08 -14.73
N LEU A 46 6.72 7.00 -13.97
CA LEU A 46 6.15 7.03 -12.61
C LEU A 46 7.00 7.78 -11.63
N SER A 47 8.33 7.67 -11.75
CA SER A 47 9.25 8.44 -10.91
C SER A 47 9.07 9.93 -11.18
N ASP A 48 8.95 10.33 -12.45
CA ASP A 48 8.66 11.71 -12.85
C ASP A 48 7.32 12.19 -12.26
N ILE A 49 6.25 11.37 -12.36
CA ILE A 49 4.94 11.70 -11.76
C ILE A 49 5.04 11.82 -10.23
N ILE A 50 5.81 10.96 -9.57
CA ILE A 50 6.03 11.05 -8.13
C ILE A 50 6.81 12.32 -7.76
N GLU A 51 7.76 12.73 -8.59
CA GLU A 51 8.63 13.88 -8.34
C GLU A 51 7.93 15.23 -8.58
N THR A 52 6.88 15.27 -9.40
CA THR A 52 6.06 16.48 -9.68
C THR A 52 5.25 17.06 -8.49
N ARG A 53 5.50 16.63 -7.25
CA ARG A 53 5.02 17.25 -5.97
C ARG A 53 3.51 17.51 -5.85
N GLU A 54 2.66 16.73 -6.51
CA GLU A 54 1.23 16.69 -6.18
C GLU A 54 0.88 15.44 -5.35
N PRO A 55 0.87 15.53 -4.01
CA PRO A 55 0.76 14.37 -3.12
C PRO A 55 -0.52 13.54 -3.32
N MET A 56 -1.58 14.17 -3.83
CA MET A 56 -2.85 13.50 -4.12
C MET A 56 -2.78 12.65 -5.41
N ILE A 57 -2.09 13.14 -6.44
CA ILE A 57 -1.81 12.39 -7.67
C ILE A 57 -0.89 11.22 -7.35
N THR A 58 0.12 11.44 -6.50
CA THR A 58 1.09 10.41 -6.12
C THR A 58 0.44 9.19 -5.46
N ILE A 59 -0.54 9.37 -4.56
CA ILE A 59 -1.19 8.25 -3.85
C ILE A 59 -2.11 7.46 -4.78
N ILE A 60 -2.95 8.14 -5.56
CA ILE A 60 -3.90 7.50 -6.47
C ILE A 60 -3.16 6.74 -7.58
N VAL A 61 -2.14 7.37 -8.17
CA VAL A 61 -1.30 6.74 -9.21
C VAL A 61 -0.56 5.54 -8.63
N ARG A 62 0.06 5.65 -7.44
CA ARG A 62 0.73 4.49 -6.79
C ARG A 62 -0.21 3.32 -6.54
N LYS A 63 -1.41 3.58 -6.02
CA LYS A 63 -2.40 2.51 -5.77
C LYS A 63 -2.85 1.85 -7.07
N HIS A 64 -3.24 2.66 -8.07
CA HIS A 64 -3.69 2.13 -9.35
C HIS A 64 -2.60 1.33 -10.06
N LEU A 65 -1.37 1.81 -9.98
CA LEU A 65 -0.24 1.16 -10.58
C LEU A 65 0.14 -0.14 -9.88
N ALA A 66 0.13 -0.17 -8.54
CA ALA A 66 0.36 -1.40 -7.79
C ALA A 66 -0.68 -2.47 -8.15
N GLU A 67 -1.95 -2.09 -8.37
CA GLU A 67 -3.00 -3.00 -8.82
C GLU A 67 -2.76 -3.53 -10.24
N LYS A 68 -2.31 -2.67 -11.17
CA LYS A 68 -2.03 -3.06 -12.56
C LYS A 68 -0.76 -3.88 -12.71
N LEU A 69 0.27 -3.62 -11.89
CA LEU A 69 1.53 -4.36 -11.91
C LEU A 69 1.48 -5.68 -11.15
N ARG A 70 0.55 -5.86 -10.21
CA ARG A 70 0.37 -7.13 -9.47
C ARG A 70 0.32 -8.38 -10.36
N PRO A 71 -0.50 -8.46 -11.43
CA PRO A 71 -0.52 -9.64 -12.31
C PRO A 71 0.80 -9.84 -13.06
N VAL A 72 1.51 -8.76 -13.42
CA VAL A 72 2.83 -8.84 -14.09
C VAL A 72 3.87 -9.44 -13.15
N PHE A 73 3.92 -8.98 -11.89
CA PHE A 73 4.80 -9.56 -10.87
C PHE A 73 4.47 -11.02 -10.56
N ALA A 74 3.19 -11.39 -10.56
CA ALA A 74 2.79 -12.79 -10.39
C ALA A 74 3.32 -13.69 -11.51
N ILE A 75 3.26 -13.23 -12.77
CA ILE A 75 3.83 -13.96 -13.92
C ILE A 75 5.35 -14.04 -13.81
N LEU A 76 6.03 -12.93 -13.48
CA LEU A 76 7.49 -12.92 -13.28
C LEU A 76 7.94 -13.88 -12.18
N HIS A 77 7.26 -13.88 -11.04
CA HIS A 77 7.54 -14.80 -9.94
C HIS A 77 7.34 -16.27 -10.37
N HIS A 78 6.32 -16.54 -11.19
CA HIS A 78 6.06 -17.88 -11.71
C HIS A 78 7.13 -18.34 -12.72
N LEU A 79 7.79 -17.40 -13.40
CA LEU A 79 8.93 -17.66 -14.29
C LEU A 79 10.24 -17.82 -13.50
N GLU A 80 10.40 -17.09 -12.39
CA GLU A 80 11.60 -17.13 -11.54
C GLU A 80 11.70 -18.41 -10.69
N GLY A 81 10.56 -19.02 -10.34
CA GLY A 81 10.50 -20.28 -9.58
C GLY A 81 11.04 -21.53 -10.29
N LYS A 82 11.56 -21.43 -11.51
CA LYS A 82 12.17 -22.56 -12.24
C LYS A 82 13.69 -22.67 -12.10
N ASP A 83 14.36 -21.69 -11.48
CA ASP A 83 15.83 -21.65 -11.34
C ASP A 83 16.34 -21.87 -9.90
N LYS A 84 15.53 -22.41 -8.98
CA LYS A 84 15.96 -22.69 -7.59
C LYS A 84 16.60 -24.09 -7.46
N LEU A 85 17.89 -24.19 -7.78
CA LEU A 85 18.75 -25.34 -7.45
C LEU A 85 20.01 -24.96 -6.64
N PHE A 86 19.99 -23.84 -5.91
CA PHE A 86 21.03 -23.52 -4.93
C PHE A 86 20.39 -23.17 -3.59
N TYR A 87 20.41 -24.13 -2.66
CA TYR A 87 20.18 -23.89 -1.24
C TYR A 87 21.54 -23.70 -0.58
N GLU A 88 21.79 -22.52 -0.03
CA GLU A 88 22.87 -22.30 0.94
C GLU A 88 22.40 -22.89 2.28
N GLU A 89 23.19 -23.83 2.81
CA GLU A 89 22.95 -24.47 4.11
C GLU A 89 23.11 -23.43 5.25
N PRO A 90 22.23 -23.44 6.27
CA PRO A 90 22.42 -22.63 7.45
C PRO A 90 23.63 -23.14 8.24
N ILE A 91 24.58 -22.25 8.49
CA ILE A 91 25.73 -22.50 9.37
C ILE A 91 25.18 -22.70 10.78
N LEU A 92 25.32 -23.93 11.29
CA LEU A 92 25.01 -24.27 12.68
C LEU A 92 26.20 -23.84 13.55
N ASP A 93 26.06 -22.69 14.20
CA ASP A 93 26.98 -22.29 15.26
C ASP A 93 26.73 -23.16 16.50
N ASN A 94 27.71 -24.01 16.80
CA ASN A 94 27.80 -24.75 18.05
C ASN A 94 28.03 -23.76 19.19
N ILE A 95 26.97 -23.48 19.96
CA ILE A 95 27.07 -22.76 21.22
C ILE A 95 27.29 -23.83 22.30
N ASP A 96 28.52 -23.89 22.82
CA ASP A 96 28.87 -24.68 23.98
C ASP A 96 28.04 -24.22 25.20
N ASP A 97 27.36 -25.18 25.83
CA ASP A 97 26.57 -25.02 27.04
C ASP A 97 27.49 -24.74 28.25
N GLU A 98 27.90 -23.49 28.45
CA GLU A 98 28.46 -23.03 29.72
C GLU A 98 27.33 -22.88 30.76
N GLU A 99 27.40 -23.67 31.84
CA GLU A 99 26.45 -23.59 32.97
C GLU A 99 26.49 -22.21 33.63
N VAL A 100 25.53 -21.36 33.26
CA VAL A 100 25.34 -20.03 33.83
C VAL A 100 24.96 -20.13 35.30
N ASN A 101 25.81 -19.59 36.17
CA ASN A 101 25.61 -19.50 37.62
C ASN A 101 24.29 -18.77 37.98
N GLU A 102 23.37 -19.46 38.66
CA GLU A 102 22.04 -18.94 39.05
C GLU A 102 22.09 -17.61 39.83
N GLU A 103 23.15 -17.36 40.59
CA GLU A 103 23.31 -16.11 41.35
C GLU A 103 23.55 -14.90 40.44
N GLU A 104 24.28 -15.10 39.33
CA GLU A 104 24.56 -14.06 38.36
C GLU A 104 23.30 -13.71 37.55
N LEU A 105 22.48 -14.73 37.23
CA LEU A 105 21.17 -14.55 36.58
C LEU A 105 20.20 -13.73 37.45
N LYS A 106 20.20 -13.92 38.78
CA LYS A 106 19.36 -13.12 39.70
C LYS A 106 19.81 -11.66 39.78
N ARG A 107 21.12 -11.38 39.78
CA ARG A 107 21.65 -10.00 39.75
C ARG A 107 21.37 -9.31 38.42
N GLN A 108 21.42 -10.05 37.31
CA GLN A 108 21.09 -9.52 35.99
C GLN A 108 19.61 -9.15 35.87
N LYS A 109 18.69 -10.03 36.30
CA LYS A 109 17.25 -9.74 36.29
C LYS A 109 16.86 -8.52 37.13
N ALA A 110 17.51 -8.31 38.28
CA ALA A 110 17.25 -7.12 39.10
C ALA A 110 17.65 -5.81 38.37
N ARG A 111 18.83 -5.80 37.74
CA ARG A 111 19.33 -4.65 36.95
C ARG A 111 18.45 -4.38 35.72
N GLU A 112 17.97 -5.42 35.05
CA GLU A 112 17.04 -5.28 33.92
C GLU A 112 15.70 -4.68 34.35
N SER A 113 15.15 -5.08 35.50
CA SER A 113 13.90 -4.52 36.00
C SER A 113 13.99 -3.04 36.39
N GLU A 114 15.13 -2.60 36.94
CA GLU A 114 15.36 -1.19 37.27
C GLU A 114 15.55 -0.33 36.02
N PHE A 115 16.19 -0.88 34.98
CA PHE A 115 16.37 -0.21 33.70
C PHE A 115 15.02 0.01 32.99
N ASP A 116 14.12 -0.97 33.07
CA ASP A 116 12.78 -0.88 32.50
C ASP A 116 11.90 0.18 33.19
N GLU A 117 11.95 0.29 34.52
CA GLU A 117 11.17 1.30 35.25
C GLU A 117 11.67 2.72 34.93
N ASN A 118 12.99 2.94 34.88
CA ASN A 118 13.56 4.24 34.52
C ASN A 118 13.21 4.62 33.06
N GLN A 119 13.23 3.66 32.13
CA GLN A 119 12.76 3.92 30.78
C GLN A 119 11.27 4.29 30.74
N ARG A 120 10.43 3.67 31.58
CA ARG A 120 9.01 4.01 31.66
C ARG A 120 8.81 5.44 32.14
N ILE A 121 9.53 5.83 33.21
CA ILE A 121 9.46 7.19 33.78
C ILE A 121 9.93 8.24 32.76
N VAL A 122 11.03 7.99 32.04
CA VAL A 122 11.53 8.91 31.00
C VAL A 122 10.50 9.08 29.88
N ARG A 123 9.93 7.98 29.37
CA ARG A 123 8.90 8.04 28.32
C ARG A 123 7.64 8.77 28.78
N GLU A 124 7.23 8.58 30.04
CA GLU A 124 6.06 9.26 30.61
C GLU A 124 6.31 10.76 30.78
N ALA A 125 7.49 11.15 31.27
CA ALA A 125 7.88 12.55 31.42
C ALA A 125 7.97 13.27 30.06
N GLU A 126 8.60 12.64 29.05
CA GLU A 126 8.67 13.18 27.69
C GLU A 126 7.29 13.31 27.05
N ALA A 127 6.40 12.32 27.24
CA ALA A 127 5.03 12.39 26.75
C ALA A 127 4.25 13.54 27.40
N LYS A 128 4.43 13.77 28.69
CA LYS A 128 3.76 14.84 29.44
C LYS A 128 4.28 16.23 29.02
N GLU A 129 5.59 16.40 28.88
CA GLU A 129 6.19 17.65 28.38
C GLU A 129 5.73 17.94 26.95
N LYS A 130 5.71 16.92 26.08
CA LYS A 130 5.21 17.04 24.70
C LYS A 130 3.75 17.45 24.67
N ALA A 131 2.89 16.83 25.50
CA ALA A 131 1.48 17.19 25.59
C ALA A 131 1.28 18.64 26.07
N GLU A 132 2.08 19.12 27.02
CA GLU A 132 2.01 20.50 27.48
C GLU A 132 2.44 21.49 26.39
N LYS A 133 3.51 21.17 25.65
CA LYS A 133 4.01 22.00 24.55
C LYS A 133 3.05 22.04 23.35
N GLU A 134 2.41 20.92 23.02
CA GLU A 134 1.37 20.84 21.99
C GLU A 134 0.13 21.64 22.38
N SER A 135 -0.28 21.60 23.66
CA SER A 135 -1.44 22.36 24.15
C SER A 135 -1.26 23.88 24.07
N ARG A 136 -0.01 24.37 24.09
CA ARG A 136 0.32 25.80 24.00
C ARG A 136 0.58 26.29 22.57
N SER A 137 0.60 25.41 21.59
CA SER A 137 0.90 25.79 20.21
C SER A 137 -0.37 26.34 19.55
N THR A 138 -0.60 27.64 19.68
CA THR A 138 -1.61 28.37 18.89
C THR A 138 -1.04 28.73 17.53
N LEU A 139 -1.81 28.51 16.47
CA LEU A 139 -1.41 28.83 15.11
C LEU A 139 -2.21 30.04 14.63
N GLU A 140 -1.54 31.18 14.52
CA GLU A 140 -2.14 32.38 13.96
C GLU A 140 -2.20 32.27 12.44
N ILE A 141 -3.41 32.15 11.89
CA ILE A 141 -3.64 32.18 10.45
C ILE A 141 -4.25 33.52 10.09
N VAL A 142 -3.54 34.25 9.25
CA VAL A 142 -4.06 35.47 8.62
C VAL A 142 -4.82 35.08 7.36
N ARG A 143 -6.14 35.28 7.33
CA ARG A 143 -6.98 34.94 6.16
C ARG A 143 -7.67 36.18 5.59
N GLY A 144 -7.65 36.30 4.26
CA GLY A 144 -8.35 37.34 3.50
C GLY A 144 -7.61 38.69 3.43
N TYR A 145 -8.14 39.60 2.60
CA TYR A 145 -7.56 40.93 2.38
C TYR A 145 -7.59 41.84 3.62
N ALA A 146 -8.47 41.55 4.58
CA ALA A 146 -8.62 42.32 5.81
C ALA A 146 -7.60 41.96 6.90
N SER A 147 -6.67 41.04 6.62
CA SER A 147 -5.63 40.60 7.57
C SER A 147 -6.19 40.19 8.94
N GLN A 148 -7.34 39.52 8.97
CA GLN A 148 -7.88 39.00 10.22
C GLN A 148 -7.00 37.85 10.71
N VAL A 149 -6.43 38.01 11.90
CA VAL A 149 -5.65 36.99 12.60
C VAL A 149 -6.63 36.08 13.32
N HIS A 150 -6.71 34.82 12.91
CA HIS A 150 -7.44 33.79 13.64
C HIS A 150 -6.45 32.89 14.36
N GLU A 151 -6.55 32.81 15.68
CA GLU A 151 -5.83 31.82 16.47
C GLU A 151 -6.54 30.47 16.37
N LEU A 152 -5.90 29.53 15.69
CA LEU A 152 -6.34 28.14 15.61
C LEU A 152 -5.57 27.31 16.63
N THR A 153 -6.30 26.82 17.63
CA THR A 153 -5.86 25.72 18.47
C THR A 153 -6.02 24.39 17.72
N LEU A 154 -5.25 23.36 18.12
CA LEU A 154 -5.37 22.01 17.56
C LEU A 154 -6.80 21.45 17.66
N ALA A 155 -7.57 21.84 18.68
CA ALA A 155 -8.96 21.41 18.85
C ALA A 155 -9.87 21.89 17.71
N TYR A 156 -9.63 23.09 17.16
CA TYR A 156 -10.41 23.59 16.03
C TYR A 156 -10.09 22.84 14.74
N LEU A 157 -8.91 22.22 14.61
CA LEU A 157 -8.58 21.43 13.43
C LEU A 157 -9.57 20.29 13.23
N LEU A 158 -10.08 19.66 14.29
CA LEU A 158 -11.07 18.59 14.19
C LEU A 158 -12.40 19.03 13.55
N CYS A 159 -12.73 20.32 13.62
CA CYS A 159 -13.96 20.88 13.06
C CYS A 159 -13.81 21.42 11.64
N ILE A 160 -12.58 21.45 11.11
CA ILE A 160 -12.29 21.94 9.77
C ILE A 160 -12.61 20.87 8.72
N ASN A 161 -13.01 21.29 7.52
CA ASN A 161 -13.26 20.37 6.41
C ASN A 161 -11.96 19.59 6.07
N PRO A 162 -12.01 18.26 5.83
CA PRO A 162 -10.84 17.49 5.43
C PRO A 162 -10.08 18.04 4.22
N TYR A 163 -10.76 18.71 3.29
CA TYR A 163 -10.12 19.42 2.18
C TYR A 163 -9.23 20.58 2.66
N ASP A 164 -9.73 21.35 3.62
CA ASP A 164 -8.98 22.46 4.21
C ASP A 164 -7.78 21.95 5.02
N TRP A 165 -7.83 20.73 5.60
CA TRP A 165 -6.65 20.12 6.23
C TRP A 165 -5.52 19.90 5.24
N ILE A 166 -5.84 19.39 4.04
CA ILE A 166 -4.85 19.16 2.98
C ILE A 166 -4.24 20.50 2.53
N MET A 167 -5.08 21.52 2.35
CA MET A 167 -4.61 22.86 2.01
C MET A 167 -3.69 23.44 3.10
N LEU A 168 -4.09 23.34 4.38
CA LEU A 168 -3.29 23.80 5.52
C LEU A 168 -1.97 23.04 5.60
N TYR A 169 -1.98 21.72 5.43
CA TYR A 169 -0.79 20.90 5.41
C TYR A 169 0.21 21.37 4.33
N ASN A 170 -0.28 21.57 3.10
CA ASN A 170 0.55 22.07 1.99
C ASN A 170 1.07 23.50 2.23
N LEU A 171 0.29 24.35 2.90
CA LEU A 171 0.72 25.69 3.25
C LEU A 171 1.84 25.66 4.30
N LEU A 172 1.67 24.89 5.37
CA LEU A 172 2.62 24.79 6.47
C LEU A 172 3.93 24.11 6.06
N LEU A 173 3.89 23.21 5.06
CA LEU A 173 5.09 22.59 4.50
C LEU A 173 6.11 23.59 3.96
N ARG A 174 5.73 24.84 3.66
CA ARG A 174 6.66 25.90 3.21
C ARG A 174 7.65 26.29 4.30
N ASP A 175 7.24 26.23 5.57
CA ASP A 175 8.05 26.54 6.75
C ASP A 175 8.04 25.36 7.73
N SER A 176 8.43 24.18 7.24
CA SER A 176 8.28 22.92 7.95
C SER A 176 8.99 22.85 9.31
N GLN A 177 10.11 23.55 9.46
CA GLN A 177 10.84 23.61 10.75
C GLN A 177 10.06 24.33 11.84
N LYS A 178 9.31 25.38 11.48
CA LYS A 178 8.56 26.20 12.45
C LYS A 178 7.29 25.50 12.92
N PHE A 179 6.68 24.71 12.04
CA PHE A 179 5.37 24.11 12.26
C PHE A 179 5.40 22.59 12.35
N GLU A 180 6.56 21.99 12.63
CA GLU A 180 6.75 20.52 12.65
C GLU A 180 5.67 19.79 13.48
N PRO A 181 5.33 20.22 14.72
CA PRO A 181 4.32 19.52 15.51
C PRO A 181 2.93 19.55 14.87
N VAL A 182 2.57 20.68 14.26
CA VAL A 182 1.25 20.87 13.65
C VAL A 182 1.14 20.15 12.31
N ILE A 183 2.23 20.12 11.53
CA ILE A 183 2.34 19.34 10.30
C ILE A 183 2.22 17.85 10.62
N HIS A 184 2.90 17.39 11.68
CA HIS A 184 2.80 16.00 12.14
C HIS A 184 1.36 15.64 12.52
N TYR A 185 0.70 16.50 13.31
CA TYR A 185 -0.68 16.29 13.71
C TYR A 185 -1.66 16.27 12.51
N LEU A 186 -1.58 17.26 11.61
CA LEU A 186 -2.39 17.30 10.38
C LEU A 186 -2.18 16.04 9.52
N LYS A 187 -0.94 15.57 9.41
CA LYS A 187 -0.62 14.33 8.69
C LYS A 187 -1.34 13.13 9.31
N LEU A 188 -1.33 13.00 10.64
CA LEU A 188 -2.02 11.93 11.35
C LEU A 188 -3.54 12.00 11.14
N MET A 189 -4.14 13.20 11.19
CA MET A 189 -5.57 13.39 10.92
C MET A 189 -5.94 13.00 9.49
N ILE A 190 -5.18 13.45 8.48
CA ILE A 190 -5.43 13.14 7.08
C ILE A 190 -5.32 11.62 6.84
N ILE A 191 -4.29 10.97 7.38
CA ILE A 191 -4.12 9.51 7.28
C ILE A 191 -5.31 8.77 7.92
N SER A 192 -5.74 9.21 9.11
CA SER A 192 -6.86 8.60 9.82
C SER A 192 -8.17 8.73 9.03
N TYR A 193 -8.45 9.92 8.49
CA TYR A 193 -9.62 10.17 7.65
C TYR A 193 -9.64 9.30 6.39
N ILE A 194 -8.52 9.20 5.68
CA ILE A 194 -8.40 8.35 4.48
C ILE A 194 -8.69 6.88 4.84
N LYS A 195 -8.17 6.41 5.98
CA LYS A 195 -8.43 5.04 6.46
C LYS A 195 -9.90 4.82 6.81
N GLU A 196 -10.54 5.77 7.47
CA GLU A 196 -11.96 5.70 7.85
C GLU A 196 -12.86 5.66 6.61
N VAL A 197 -12.69 6.59 5.68
CA VAL A 197 -13.43 6.62 4.40
C VAL A 197 -13.21 5.32 3.62
N GLY A 198 -11.97 4.84 3.54
CA GLY A 198 -11.68 3.56 2.87
C GLY A 198 -12.33 2.36 3.55
N THR A 199 -12.49 2.38 4.88
CA THR A 199 -13.21 1.33 5.61
C THR A 199 -14.71 1.38 5.32
N MET A 200 -15.30 2.59 5.31
CA MET A 200 -16.70 2.79 4.96
C MET A 200 -17.01 2.33 3.53
N ASP A 201 -16.12 2.61 2.56
CA ASP A 201 -16.29 2.14 1.18
C ASP A 201 -16.35 0.62 1.08
N VAL A 202 -15.52 -0.09 1.85
CA VAL A 202 -15.54 -1.56 1.93
C VAL A 202 -16.86 -2.05 2.53
N GLU A 203 -17.34 -1.43 3.60
CA GLU A 203 -18.62 -1.78 4.23
C GLU A 203 -19.80 -1.55 3.27
N ILE A 204 -19.84 -0.41 2.58
CA ILE A 204 -20.84 -0.11 1.55
C ILE A 204 -20.78 -1.17 0.44
N ALA A 205 -19.59 -1.52 -0.04
CA ALA A 205 -19.42 -2.56 -1.05
C ALA A 205 -19.92 -3.92 -0.57
N VAL A 206 -19.69 -4.28 0.70
CA VAL A 206 -20.22 -5.51 1.31
C VAL A 206 -21.75 -5.48 1.36
N VAL A 207 -22.35 -4.36 1.77
CA VAL A 207 -23.82 -4.18 1.80
C VAL A 207 -24.42 -4.27 0.40
N LEU A 208 -23.81 -3.63 -0.60
CA LEU A 208 -24.30 -3.64 -1.98
C LEU A 208 -24.11 -5.02 -2.67
N ARG A 209 -23.06 -5.77 -2.29
CA ARG A 209 -22.84 -7.15 -2.78
C ARG A 209 -23.80 -8.16 -2.16
N LYS A 210 -24.36 -7.89 -0.97
CA LYS A 210 -25.50 -8.64 -0.48
C LYS A 210 -26.67 -8.34 -1.41
N LYS A 211 -26.80 -9.18 -2.44
CA LYS A 211 -27.93 -9.16 -3.38
C LYS A 211 -29.18 -9.00 -2.51
N PRO A 212 -30.01 -7.95 -2.73
CA PRO A 212 -31.22 -7.82 -1.96
C PRO A 212 -31.97 -9.13 -2.11
N THR A 213 -32.21 -9.82 -1.00
CA THR A 213 -33.14 -10.95 -0.97
C THR A 213 -34.53 -10.33 -1.08
N ALA A 214 -34.81 -9.76 -2.26
CA ALA A 214 -36.13 -9.43 -2.67
C ALA A 214 -36.81 -10.78 -2.84
N VAL A 215 -37.44 -11.25 -1.75
CA VAL A 215 -38.50 -12.24 -1.86
C VAL A 215 -39.43 -11.66 -2.92
N PRO A 216 -39.65 -12.37 -4.05
CA PRO A 216 -40.60 -11.92 -5.03
C PRO A 216 -41.92 -11.74 -4.28
N LYS A 217 -42.32 -10.49 -4.01
CA LYS A 217 -43.70 -10.23 -3.63
C LYS A 217 -44.50 -10.61 -4.87
N GLU A 218 -45.47 -11.49 -4.70
CA GLU A 218 -46.45 -11.77 -5.73
C GLU A 218 -46.92 -10.44 -6.31
N ALA A 219 -46.96 -10.38 -7.64
CA ALA A 219 -47.38 -9.16 -8.32
C ALA A 219 -48.74 -8.75 -7.72
N PRO A 220 -48.90 -7.49 -7.29
CA PRO A 220 -50.18 -7.03 -6.74
C PRO A 220 -51.30 -7.42 -7.69
N GLU A 221 -52.36 -8.06 -7.16
CA GLU A 221 -53.50 -8.46 -7.97
C GLU A 221 -54.01 -7.24 -8.77
N GLY A 222 -53.99 -7.36 -10.10
CA GLY A 222 -54.35 -6.27 -11.01
C GLY A 222 -53.20 -5.56 -11.71
N PHE A 223 -51.95 -5.97 -11.53
CA PHE A 223 -50.83 -5.47 -12.34
C PHE A 223 -51.06 -5.68 -13.86
N GLU A 224 -51.74 -6.77 -14.23
CA GLU A 224 -52.15 -7.05 -15.62
C GLU A 224 -53.14 -6.03 -16.20
N LYS A 225 -53.85 -5.29 -15.33
CA LYS A 225 -54.83 -4.27 -15.75
C LYS A 225 -54.20 -2.90 -15.99
N LEU A 226 -52.94 -2.69 -15.57
CA LEU A 226 -52.22 -1.45 -15.81
C LEU A 226 -51.72 -1.41 -17.26
N LYS A 227 -52.38 -0.60 -18.10
CA LYS A 227 -51.86 -0.28 -19.44
C LYS A 227 -50.67 0.66 -19.29
N LEU A 228 -49.55 0.32 -19.94
CA LEU A 228 -48.39 1.21 -20.06
C LEU A 228 -48.84 2.57 -20.62
N GLY A 229 -48.66 3.62 -19.83
CA GLY A 229 -48.91 4.99 -20.27
C GLY A 229 -47.97 5.33 -21.43
N LYS A 230 -48.51 5.95 -22.49
CA LYS A 230 -47.69 6.45 -23.59
C LYS A 230 -46.92 7.68 -23.12
N ILE A 231 -45.59 7.60 -23.10
CA ILE A 231 -44.73 8.75 -22.84
C ILE A 231 -44.54 9.48 -24.17
N TYR A 232 -45.09 10.69 -24.28
CA TYR A 232 -44.88 11.53 -25.44
C TYR A 232 -43.58 12.33 -25.26
N LYS A 233 -42.73 12.33 -26.29
CA LYS A 233 -41.51 13.12 -26.32
C LYS A 233 -41.90 14.58 -26.51
N LYS A 234 -41.56 15.44 -25.55
CA LYS A 234 -41.80 16.88 -25.64
C LYS A 234 -40.96 17.43 -26.80
N SER A 235 -41.62 18.03 -27.79
CA SER A 235 -40.99 18.70 -28.93
C SER A 235 -40.50 20.08 -28.53
#